data_AF-A0A7G7XBE4-F1
#
_entry.id   AF-A0A7G7XBE4-F1
#
_cell.length_a   1.000
_cell.length_b   1.000
_cell.length_c   1.000
_cell.angle_alpha   90.00
_cell.angle_beta   90.00
_cell.angle_gamma   90.00
#
_symmetry.space_group_name_H-M   'P 1'
#
loop_
_entity.id
_entity.type
_entity.pdbx_description
1 polymer ?
#
loop_
_entity_poly.entity_id
_entity_poly.type
_entity_poly.pdbx_seq_one_letter_code
_entity_poly.pdbx_strand_id
1 'polypeptide(L)'
;MTEKEACAILQAQGWACGKDEVSDRFCIKCLGEIQVQIIPTIGKRSDHFRVSFMPSISSTAFSDAVAFIYGEGEYFSPVIVSNETPQKLETIGADDVVELSDKALSWAQNQDIDAGLALYRSLPTDAKGAMPLRHLAALAIAQDVDQLEDYKKSFEKGERLGFVPYITVEMIERSLLIAQGNAPKVN
;
A
#
# COMPACT_ATOMS: atom_id res chain seq x y z
N MET A 1 5.39 11.07 24.83
CA MET A 1 5.21 10.22 23.65
C MET A 1 5.60 10.98 22.40
N THR A 2 6.50 10.41 21.62
CA THR A 2 6.88 10.79 20.25
C THR A 2 6.58 9.61 19.31
N GLU A 3 6.59 9.82 17.99
CA GLU A 3 6.42 8.74 17.01
C GLU A 3 7.51 7.66 17.17
N LYS A 4 8.73 8.05 17.55
CA LYS A 4 9.83 7.10 17.81
C LYS A 4 9.53 6.20 19.01
N GLU A 5 9.00 6.77 20.08
CA GLU A 5 8.62 6.01 21.29
C GLU A 5 7.44 5.07 20.98
N ALA A 6 6.44 5.54 20.23
CA ALA A 6 5.34 4.70 19.77
C ALA A 6 5.81 3.53 18.90
N CYS A 7 6.73 3.77 17.96
CA CYS A 7 7.32 2.69 17.15
C CYS A 7 8.05 1.65 18.00
N ALA A 8 8.75 2.05 19.06
CA ALA A 8 9.43 1.10 19.95
C ALA A 8 8.42 0.20 20.69
N ILE A 9 7.29 0.75 21.11
CA ILE A 9 6.19 -0.02 21.71
C ILE A 9 5.59 -0.99 20.67
N LEU A 10 5.34 -0.52 19.45
CA LEU A 10 4.81 -1.35 18.36
C LEU A 10 5.77 -2.50 17.99
N GLN A 11 7.08 -2.25 17.95
CA GLN A 11 8.08 -3.29 17.74
C GLN A 11 8.02 -4.37 18.83
N ALA A 12 7.83 -3.99 20.10
CA ALA A 12 7.62 -4.95 21.18
C ALA A 12 6.33 -5.77 21.03
N GLN A 13 5.35 -5.28 20.26
CA GLN A 13 4.10 -5.96 19.89
C GLN A 13 4.20 -6.73 18.56
N GLY A 14 5.41 -6.92 18.03
CA GLY A 14 5.68 -7.71 16.83
C GLY A 14 5.42 -6.98 15.51
N TRP A 15 5.35 -5.64 15.52
CA TRP A 15 5.31 -4.85 14.28
C TRP A 15 6.73 -4.66 13.71
N ALA A 16 6.88 -4.76 12.40
CA ALA A 16 8.09 -4.37 11.70
C ALA A 16 8.04 -2.87 11.40
N CYS A 17 8.82 -2.07 12.15
CA CYS A 17 8.85 -0.62 11.97
C CYS A 17 10.08 -0.14 11.20
N GLY A 18 9.86 0.83 10.31
CA GLY A 18 10.87 1.40 9.44
C GLY A 18 10.72 2.91 9.28
N LYS A 19 11.44 3.44 8.28
CA LYS A 19 11.29 4.80 7.79
C LYS A 19 11.18 4.77 6.28
N ASP A 20 10.36 5.63 5.72
CA ASP A 20 10.34 5.84 4.28
C ASP A 20 11.45 6.81 3.83
N GLU A 21 11.47 7.12 2.54
CA GLU A 21 12.46 7.99 1.89
C GLU A 21 12.46 9.42 2.44
N VAL A 22 11.31 9.89 2.97
CA VAL A 22 11.17 11.22 3.57
C VAL A 22 11.30 11.19 5.10
N SER A 23 11.75 10.06 5.66
CA SER A 23 11.94 9.80 7.08
C SER A 23 10.66 9.71 7.92
N ASP A 24 9.49 9.57 7.30
CA ASP A 24 8.25 9.27 7.99
C ASP A 24 8.31 7.83 8.52
N ARG A 25 7.80 7.65 9.73
CA ARG A 25 7.84 6.36 10.42
C ARG A 25 6.60 5.57 10.04
N PHE A 26 6.82 4.33 9.65
CA PHE A 26 5.74 3.37 9.42
C PHE A 26 6.01 2.09 10.21
N CYS A 27 4.95 1.33 10.45
CA CYS A 27 5.03 -0.01 11.01
C CYS A 27 4.10 -0.94 10.23
N ILE A 28 4.58 -2.13 9.90
CA ILE A 28 3.85 -3.15 9.14
C ILE A 28 3.67 -4.40 10.01
N LYS A 29 2.50 -5.02 9.93
CA LYS A 29 2.21 -6.33 10.52
C LYS A 29 1.45 -7.19 9.53
N CYS A 30 1.90 -8.42 9.33
CA CYS A 30 1.24 -9.39 8.47
C CYS A 30 0.15 -10.15 9.24
N LEU A 31 -1.03 -10.28 8.62
CA LEU A 31 -2.17 -11.05 9.08
C LEU A 31 -2.56 -12.06 7.98
N GLY A 32 -1.86 -13.20 7.95
CA GLY A 32 -1.99 -14.14 6.84
C GLY A 32 -1.46 -13.52 5.54
N GLU A 33 -2.30 -13.43 4.51
CA GLU A 33 -1.95 -12.86 3.20
C GLU A 33 -2.12 -11.32 3.14
N ILE A 34 -2.71 -10.72 4.18
CA ILE A 34 -2.92 -9.28 4.29
C ILE A 34 -1.76 -8.65 5.06
N GLN A 35 -1.28 -7.51 4.59
CA GLN A 35 -0.34 -6.64 5.28
C GLN A 35 -1.09 -5.41 5.77
N VAL A 36 -0.92 -5.09 7.06
CA VAL A 36 -1.46 -3.86 7.67
C VAL A 36 -0.29 -2.91 7.89
N GLN A 37 -0.36 -1.71 7.33
CA GLN A 37 0.57 -0.62 7.62
C GLN A 37 -0.13 0.42 8.49
N ILE A 38 0.60 0.94 9.47
CA ILE A 38 0.25 2.15 10.21
C ILE A 38 1.37 3.18 10.09
N ILE A 39 0.99 4.46 10.07
CA ILE A 39 1.89 5.61 10.08
C ILE A 39 1.58 6.42 11.34
N PRO A 40 2.28 6.16 12.46
CA PRO A 40 2.04 6.86 13.71
C PRO A 40 2.33 8.36 13.56
N THR A 41 1.34 9.20 13.82
CA THR A 41 1.44 10.66 13.82
C THR A 41 1.02 11.17 15.19
N ILE A 42 1.92 11.84 15.92
CA ILE A 42 1.68 12.30 17.31
C ILE A 42 2.02 13.78 17.44
N GLY A 43 1.01 14.63 17.27
CA GLY A 43 1.15 16.07 17.39
C GLY A 43 0.81 16.58 18.80
N LYS A 44 1.78 17.11 19.54
CA LYS A 44 1.53 17.79 20.82
C LYS A 44 0.90 19.19 20.59
N ARG A 45 -0.14 19.50 21.36
CA ARG A 45 -0.79 20.81 21.50
C ARG A 45 -0.70 21.29 22.96
N SER A 46 -1.20 22.49 23.23
CA SER A 46 -1.12 23.12 24.56
C SER A 46 -1.85 22.33 25.65
N ASP A 47 -2.97 21.70 25.29
CA ASP A 47 -3.91 21.02 26.20
C ASP A 47 -4.10 19.53 25.88
N HIS A 48 -3.55 19.03 24.77
CA HIS A 48 -3.76 17.65 24.31
C HIS A 48 -2.72 17.17 23.29
N PHE A 49 -2.84 15.91 22.90
CA PHE A 49 -2.18 15.30 21.75
C PHE A 49 -3.21 15.01 20.66
N ARG A 50 -2.82 15.25 19.40
CA ARG A 50 -3.53 14.75 18.22
C ARG A 50 -2.81 13.51 17.73
N VAL A 51 -3.49 12.37 17.76
CA VAL A 51 -2.89 11.06 17.50
C VAL A 51 -3.64 10.37 16.37
N SER A 52 -2.92 9.86 15.37
CA SER A 52 -3.48 9.01 14.33
C SER A 52 -2.48 7.96 13.90
N PHE A 53 -2.95 6.74 13.64
CA PHE A 53 -2.13 5.66 13.07
C PHE A 53 -2.41 5.43 11.58
N MET A 54 -3.43 6.10 11.03
CA MET A 54 -3.77 6.07 9.60
C MET A 54 -3.61 4.67 8.96
N PRO A 55 -4.35 3.65 9.44
CA PRO A 55 -4.11 2.30 8.98
C PRO A 55 -4.45 2.16 7.50
N SER A 56 -3.67 1.35 6.80
CA SER A 56 -3.94 0.91 5.44
C SER A 56 -3.64 -0.56 5.30
N ILE A 57 -4.30 -1.21 4.34
CA ILE A 57 -4.08 -2.62 4.04
C ILE A 57 -3.69 -2.86 2.60
N SER A 58 -2.93 -3.93 2.40
CA SER A 58 -2.55 -4.48 1.12
C SER A 58 -2.47 -6.00 1.22
N SER A 59 -2.24 -6.67 0.09
CA SER A 59 -1.82 -8.07 0.06
C SER A 59 -0.35 -8.12 -0.31
N THR A 60 0.37 -9.14 0.17
CA THR A 60 1.78 -9.34 -0.21
C THR A 60 1.91 -9.48 -1.73
N ALA A 61 1.05 -10.29 -2.37
CA ALA A 61 1.07 -10.48 -3.82
C ALA A 61 0.89 -9.18 -4.61
N PHE A 62 -0.02 -8.30 -4.17
CA PHE A 62 -0.23 -7.01 -4.83
C PHE A 62 0.96 -6.06 -4.64
N SER A 63 1.49 -5.97 -3.42
CA SER A 63 2.64 -5.11 -3.11
C SER A 63 3.91 -5.56 -3.86
N ASP A 64 4.17 -6.86 -3.91
CA ASP A 64 5.28 -7.43 -4.69
C ASP A 64 5.10 -7.20 -6.20
N ALA A 65 3.87 -7.31 -6.72
CA ALA A 65 3.59 -7.00 -8.11
C ALA A 65 3.89 -5.54 -8.44
N VAL A 66 3.47 -4.60 -7.59
CA VAL A 66 3.77 -3.17 -7.76
C VAL A 66 5.28 -2.92 -7.75
N ALA A 67 5.99 -3.48 -6.76
CA ALA A 67 7.45 -3.39 -6.66
C ALA A 67 8.15 -3.88 -7.95
N PHE A 68 7.80 -5.09 -8.39
CA PHE A 68 8.40 -5.71 -9.57
C PHE A 68 8.13 -4.91 -10.85
N ILE A 69 6.89 -4.47 -11.06
CA ILE A 69 6.51 -3.68 -12.23
C ILE A 69 7.30 -2.36 -12.25
N TYR A 70 7.38 -1.68 -11.10
CA TYR A 70 8.09 -0.41 -11.01
C TYR A 70 9.61 -0.58 -11.13
N GLY A 71 10.14 -1.73 -10.69
CA GLY A 71 11.58 -2.01 -10.67
C GLY A 71 12.26 -1.60 -9.37
N GLU A 72 11.50 -1.54 -8.29
CA GLU A 72 11.99 -1.27 -6.94
C GLU A 72 12.03 -2.56 -6.12
N GLY A 73 12.70 -2.50 -4.96
CA GLY A 73 12.72 -3.58 -3.98
C GLY A 73 11.39 -3.72 -3.22
N GLU A 74 11.43 -4.30 -2.02
CA GLU A 74 10.23 -4.50 -1.20
C GLU A 74 9.47 -3.17 -0.97
N TYR A 75 8.22 -3.12 -1.42
CA TYR A 75 7.40 -1.90 -1.44
C TYR A 75 5.99 -2.20 -0.96
N PHE A 76 5.56 -1.57 0.15
CA PHE A 76 4.17 -1.62 0.56
C PHE A 76 3.33 -0.67 -0.30
N SER A 77 2.39 -1.22 -1.08
CA SER A 77 1.45 -0.44 -1.89
C SER A 77 0.03 -0.57 -1.33
N PRO A 78 -0.57 0.49 -0.75
CA PRO A 78 -1.87 0.38 -0.11
C PRO A 78 -2.98 0.12 -1.14
N VAL A 79 -3.91 -0.76 -0.78
CA VAL A 79 -5.17 -1.04 -1.51
C VAL A 79 -6.32 -0.27 -0.89
N ILE A 80 -6.49 -0.38 0.44
CA ILE A 80 -7.51 0.34 1.20
C ILE A 80 -6.81 1.16 2.28
N VAL A 81 -7.21 2.43 2.40
CA VAL A 81 -6.66 3.38 3.36
C VAL A 81 -7.80 3.88 4.25
N SER A 82 -7.58 3.88 5.56
CA SER A 82 -8.52 4.48 6.50
C SER A 82 -8.44 6.00 6.44
N ASN A 83 -9.61 6.63 6.37
CA ASN A 83 -9.76 8.08 6.45
C ASN A 83 -10.20 8.54 7.85
N GLU A 84 -9.93 7.75 8.90
CA GLU A 84 -10.25 8.15 10.27
C GLU A 84 -9.52 9.43 10.68
N THR A 85 -10.27 10.34 11.30
CA THR A 85 -9.72 11.60 11.81
C THR A 85 -8.82 11.35 13.03
N PRO A 86 -7.73 12.13 13.19
CA PRO A 86 -6.89 12.03 14.38
C PRO A 86 -7.69 12.22 15.68
N GLN A 87 -7.41 11.37 16.66
CA GLN A 87 -8.03 11.41 17.98
C GLN A 87 -7.37 12.48 18.86
N LYS A 88 -8.15 13.08 19.77
CA LYS A 88 -7.68 14.02 20.79
C LYS A 88 -7.53 13.27 22.11
N LEU A 89 -6.30 13.19 22.62
CA LEU A 89 -5.99 12.56 23.91
C LEU A 89 -5.34 13.59 24.85
N GLU A 90 -5.76 13.68 26.11
CA GLU A 90 -5.14 14.59 27.09
C GLU A 90 -3.68 14.19 27.37
N THR A 91 -3.45 12.88 27.50
CA THR A 91 -2.13 12.25 27.60
C THR A 91 -2.06 11.05 26.67
N ILE A 92 -0.84 10.61 26.36
CA ILE A 92 -0.62 9.38 25.58
C ILE A 92 0.50 8.57 26.23
N GLY A 93 0.17 7.34 26.58
CA GLY A 93 1.03 6.31 27.17
C GLY A 93 1.15 5.08 26.27
N ALA A 94 1.81 4.04 26.80
CA ALA A 94 2.03 2.80 26.06
C ALA A 94 0.72 2.04 25.78
N ASP A 95 -0.20 2.03 26.76
CA ASP A 95 -1.49 1.34 26.63
C ASP A 95 -2.34 1.97 25.51
N ASP A 96 -2.33 3.30 25.36
CA ASP A 96 -3.01 3.98 24.25
C ASP A 96 -2.42 3.58 22.89
N VAL A 97 -1.09 3.40 22.79
CA VAL A 97 -0.43 2.93 21.56
C VAL A 97 -0.87 1.51 21.22
N VAL A 98 -0.96 0.63 22.22
CA VAL A 98 -1.44 -0.74 22.03
C VAL A 98 -2.89 -0.74 21.58
N GLU A 99 -3.77 -0.01 22.27
CA GLU A 99 -5.20 0.09 21.93
C GLU A 99 -5.40 0.64 20.50
N LEU A 100 -4.69 1.69 20.11
CA LEU A 100 -4.74 2.24 18.76
C LEU A 100 -4.26 1.23 17.71
N SER A 101 -3.25 0.42 18.04
CA SER A 101 -2.75 -0.64 17.16
C SER A 101 -3.76 -1.79 17.02
N ASP A 102 -4.41 -2.18 18.11
CA ASP A 102 -5.44 -3.22 18.10
C ASP A 102 -6.68 -2.76 17.33
N LYS A 103 -7.06 -1.48 17.47
CA LYS A 103 -8.11 -0.86 16.66
C LYS A 103 -7.76 -0.89 15.18
N ALA A 104 -6.51 -0.57 14.81
CA ALA A 104 -6.04 -0.65 13.43
C ALA A 104 -6.11 -2.06 12.85
N LEU A 105 -5.73 -3.09 13.63
CA LEU A 105 -5.81 -4.49 13.22
C LEU A 105 -7.27 -4.96 13.08
N SER A 106 -8.14 -4.58 14.03
CA SER A 106 -9.57 -4.88 13.96
C SER A 106 -10.23 -4.20 12.75
N TRP A 107 -9.90 -2.94 12.48
CA TRP A 107 -10.35 -2.26 11.26
C TRP A 107 -9.90 -3.01 10.00
N ALA A 108 -8.64 -3.42 9.93
CA ALA A 108 -8.07 -4.15 8.80
C ALA A 108 -8.79 -5.49 8.53
N GLN A 109 -9.10 -6.26 9.59
CA GLN A 109 -9.80 -7.55 9.48
C GLN A 109 -11.24 -7.42 8.94
N ASN A 110 -11.84 -6.24 9.05
CA ASN A 110 -13.20 -5.98 8.57
C ASN A 110 -13.22 -5.41 7.13
N GLN A 111 -12.08 -5.32 6.45
CA GLN A 111 -12.03 -4.84 5.07
C GLN A 111 -12.13 -5.98 4.05
N ASP A 112 -12.75 -5.68 2.92
CA ASP A 112 -12.78 -6.56 1.75
C ASP A 112 -11.68 -6.13 0.77
N ILE A 113 -10.53 -6.83 0.83
CA ILE A 113 -9.39 -6.50 -0.01
C ILE A 113 -9.65 -6.79 -1.49
N ASP A 114 -10.44 -7.82 -1.80
CA ASP A 114 -10.76 -8.20 -3.17
C ASP A 114 -11.62 -7.13 -3.85
N ALA A 115 -12.56 -6.53 -3.12
CA ALA A 115 -13.30 -5.36 -3.58
C ALA A 115 -12.37 -4.18 -3.88
N GLY A 116 -11.37 -3.92 -3.01
CA GLY A 116 -10.36 -2.89 -3.24
C GLY A 116 -9.51 -3.14 -4.50
N LEU A 117 -9.07 -4.38 -4.71
CA LEU A 117 -8.32 -4.76 -5.92
C LEU A 117 -9.18 -4.70 -7.18
N ALA A 118 -10.47 -5.03 -7.09
CA ALA A 118 -11.42 -4.85 -8.18
C ALA A 118 -11.54 -3.37 -8.61
N LEU A 119 -11.53 -2.44 -7.66
CA LEU A 119 -11.51 -1.01 -7.97
C LEU A 119 -10.27 -0.62 -8.77
N TYR A 120 -9.08 -1.10 -8.39
CA TYR A 120 -7.86 -0.85 -9.16
C TYR A 120 -7.88 -1.44 -10.56
N ARG A 121 -8.44 -2.64 -10.75
CA ARG A 121 -8.64 -3.20 -12.10
C ARG A 121 -9.56 -2.34 -12.97
N SER A 122 -10.57 -1.70 -12.36
CA SER A 122 -11.54 -0.85 -13.07
C SER A 122 -11.08 0.60 -13.32
N LEU A 123 -9.89 0.98 -12.85
CA LEU A 123 -9.40 2.34 -13.01
C LEU A 123 -9.23 2.70 -14.48
N PRO A 124 -9.54 3.95 -14.87
CA PRO A 124 -9.16 4.44 -16.18
C PRO A 124 -7.64 4.62 -16.25
N THR A 125 -7.09 4.44 -17.45
CA THR A 125 -5.66 4.56 -17.74
C THR A 125 -5.11 5.97 -17.49
N ASP A 126 -5.95 7.00 -17.51
CA ASP A 126 -5.59 8.39 -17.25
C ASP A 126 -5.68 8.83 -15.77
N ALA A 127 -5.90 7.87 -14.87
CA ALA A 127 -5.87 8.08 -13.43
C ALA A 127 -4.55 8.73 -12.98
N LYS A 128 -4.59 9.51 -11.90
CA LYS A 128 -3.45 10.35 -11.48
C LYS A 128 -2.58 9.67 -10.42
N GLY A 129 -1.36 10.18 -10.26
CA GLY A 129 -0.41 9.71 -9.25
C GLY A 129 0.03 8.26 -9.49
N ALA A 130 0.09 7.46 -8.42
CA ALA A 130 0.47 6.05 -8.46
C ALA A 130 -0.62 5.11 -8.99
N MET A 131 -1.82 5.63 -9.30
CA MET A 131 -2.99 4.81 -9.63
C MET A 131 -2.82 3.98 -10.91
N PRO A 132 -2.21 4.48 -12.01
CA PRO A 132 -1.99 3.65 -13.19
C PRO A 132 -1.05 2.46 -12.96
N LEU A 133 -0.04 2.61 -12.10
CA LEU A 133 0.83 1.50 -11.70
C LEU A 133 0.06 0.45 -10.89
N ARG A 134 -0.79 0.89 -9.95
CA ARG A 134 -1.66 0.01 -9.16
C ARG A 134 -2.68 -0.71 -10.02
N HIS A 135 -3.20 -0.04 -11.06
CA HIS A 135 -4.07 -0.65 -12.06
C HIS A 135 -3.36 -1.80 -12.80
N LEU A 136 -2.15 -1.57 -13.31
CA LEU A 136 -1.35 -2.61 -13.97
C LEU A 136 -1.08 -3.80 -13.05
N ALA A 137 -0.69 -3.54 -11.79
CA ALA A 137 -0.46 -4.60 -10.81
C ALA A 137 -1.74 -5.39 -10.49
N ALA A 138 -2.89 -4.72 -10.39
CA ALA A 138 -4.17 -5.37 -10.10
C ALA A 138 -4.64 -6.25 -11.27
N LEU A 139 -4.44 -5.82 -12.53
CA LEU A 139 -4.67 -6.64 -13.71
C LEU A 139 -3.73 -7.85 -13.73
N ALA A 140 -2.45 -7.62 -13.40
CA ALA A 140 -1.42 -8.65 -13.42
C ALA A 140 -1.73 -9.80 -12.45
N ILE A 141 -2.04 -9.49 -11.18
CA ILE A 141 -2.37 -10.53 -10.19
C ILE A 141 -3.71 -11.22 -10.48
N ALA A 142 -4.62 -10.56 -11.22
CA ALA A 142 -5.87 -11.16 -11.69
C ALA A 142 -5.72 -11.91 -13.01
N GLN A 143 -4.50 -11.99 -13.55
CA GLN A 143 -4.17 -12.68 -14.80
C GLN A 143 -4.96 -12.17 -16.01
N ASP A 144 -5.25 -10.86 -16.05
CA ASP A 144 -5.92 -10.21 -17.18
C ASP A 144 -4.93 -9.96 -18.32
N VAL A 145 -4.48 -11.06 -18.94
CA VAL A 145 -3.48 -11.06 -20.01
C VAL A 145 -3.99 -10.32 -21.25
N ASP A 146 -5.26 -10.47 -21.59
CA ASP A 146 -5.86 -9.87 -22.79
C ASP A 146 -5.80 -8.34 -22.70
N GLN A 147 -6.20 -7.76 -21.57
CA GLN A 147 -6.18 -6.30 -21.38
C GLN A 147 -4.74 -5.74 -21.40
N LEU A 148 -3.80 -6.46 -20.79
CA LEU A 148 -2.38 -6.07 -20.75
C LEU A 148 -1.71 -6.16 -22.12
N GLU A 149 -2.00 -7.21 -22.92
CA GLU A 149 -1.51 -7.34 -24.29
C GLU A 149 -2.06 -6.23 -25.19
N ASP A 150 -3.32 -5.84 -25.01
CA ASP A 150 -3.90 -4.73 -25.76
C ASP A 150 -3.25 -3.39 -25.42
N TYR A 151 -2.93 -3.14 -24.14
CA TYR A 151 -2.13 -1.97 -23.75
C TYR A 151 -0.74 -1.99 -24.37
N LYS A 152 -0.05 -3.14 -24.36
CA LYS A 152 1.27 -3.29 -24.97
C LYS A 152 1.23 -2.95 -26.47
N LYS A 153 0.29 -3.53 -27.23
CA LYS A 153 0.12 -3.28 -28.67
C LYS A 153 -0.15 -1.80 -28.96
N SER A 154 -0.95 -1.12 -28.13
CA SER A 154 -1.18 0.31 -28.28
C SER A 154 0.09 1.12 -28.04
N PHE A 155 0.86 0.81 -26.99
CA PHE A 155 2.14 1.47 -26.72
C PHE A 155 3.15 1.29 -27.86
N GLU A 156 3.23 0.10 -28.45
CA GLU A 156 4.10 -0.20 -29.61
C GLU A 156 3.72 0.63 -30.85
N LYS A 157 2.45 1.03 -30.98
CA LYS A 157 1.96 1.93 -32.04
C LYS A 157 2.14 3.42 -31.71
N GLY A 158 2.69 3.75 -30.54
CA GLY A 158 2.82 5.11 -30.04
C GLY A 158 1.54 5.67 -29.38
N GLU A 159 0.52 4.83 -29.18
CA GLU A 159 -0.74 5.21 -28.53
C GLU A 159 -0.66 4.92 -27.02
N ARG A 160 -0.52 5.98 -26.21
CA ARG A 160 -0.37 5.85 -24.75
C ARG A 160 -1.69 5.64 -24.00
N LEU A 161 -2.84 5.65 -24.67
CA LEU A 161 -4.16 5.45 -24.04
C LEU A 161 -4.44 6.39 -22.84
N GLY A 162 -3.82 7.57 -22.78
CA GLY A 162 -3.99 8.48 -21.64
C GLY A 162 -3.15 8.16 -20.40
N PHE A 163 -2.36 7.08 -20.41
CA PHE A 163 -1.43 6.78 -19.33
C PHE A 163 -0.49 7.96 -19.06
N VAL A 164 -0.30 8.23 -17.76
CA VAL A 164 0.66 9.21 -17.26
C VAL A 164 2.07 8.96 -17.82
N PRO A 165 2.92 9.99 -18.00
CA PRO A 165 4.18 9.87 -18.73
C PRO A 165 5.17 8.82 -18.17
N TYR A 166 5.15 8.56 -16.86
CA TYR A 166 6.10 7.64 -16.23
C TYR A 166 5.79 6.16 -16.50
N ILE A 167 4.57 5.82 -16.93
CA ILE A 167 4.25 4.43 -17.30
C ILE A 167 4.92 4.12 -18.63
N THR A 168 5.71 3.05 -18.66
CA THR A 168 6.46 2.64 -19.85
C THR A 168 5.97 1.31 -20.38
N VAL A 169 6.38 0.97 -21.61
CA VAL A 169 6.05 -0.34 -22.20
C VAL A 169 6.69 -1.47 -21.39
N GLU A 170 7.89 -1.27 -20.85
CA GLU A 170 8.59 -2.25 -20.02
C GLU A 170 7.81 -2.57 -18.73
N MET A 171 7.10 -1.59 -18.16
CA MET A 171 6.21 -1.83 -17.01
C MET A 171 5.01 -2.71 -17.39
N ILE A 172 4.44 -2.51 -18.58
CA ILE A 172 3.37 -3.36 -19.10
C ILE A 172 3.89 -4.79 -19.36
N GLU A 173 5.11 -4.92 -19.91
CA GLU A 173 5.75 -6.22 -20.13
C GLU A 173 6.00 -6.97 -18.82
N ARG A 174 6.49 -6.28 -17.76
CA ARG A 174 6.61 -6.88 -16.42
C ARG A 174 5.27 -7.30 -15.84
N SER A 175 4.21 -6.54 -16.10
CA SER A 175 2.85 -6.89 -15.70
C SER A 175 2.39 -8.18 -16.38
N LEU A 176 2.68 -8.34 -17.68
CA LEU A 176 2.41 -9.57 -18.44
C LEU A 176 3.18 -10.78 -17.89
N LEU A 177 4.45 -10.60 -17.51
CA LEU A 177 5.24 -11.69 -16.89
C LEU A 177 4.58 -12.21 -15.62
N ILE A 178 4.05 -11.33 -14.77
CA ILE A 178 3.29 -11.72 -13.58
C ILE A 178 2.01 -12.46 -13.98
N ALA A 179 1.20 -11.88 -14.87
CA ALA A 179 -0.10 -12.45 -15.28
C ALA A 179 0.03 -13.88 -15.84
N GLN A 180 1.11 -14.14 -16.58
CA GLN A 180 1.42 -15.43 -17.20
C GLN A 180 2.09 -16.43 -16.24
N GLY A 181 2.37 -16.05 -14.99
CA GLY A 181 3.08 -16.88 -14.02
C GLY A 181 4.58 -17.04 -14.30
N ASN A 182 5.14 -16.15 -15.13
CA ASN A 182 6.54 -16.15 -15.57
C ASN A 182 7.40 -15.13 -14.79
N ALA A 183 6.83 -14.42 -13.82
CA ALA A 183 7.59 -13.50 -12.98
C ALA A 183 8.65 -14.27 -12.17
N PRO A 184 9.87 -13.72 -12.04
CA PRO A 184 10.89 -14.30 -11.17
C PRO A 184 10.33 -14.43 -9.75
N LYS A 185 10.46 -15.60 -9.13
CA LYS A 185 10.21 -15.73 -7.70
C LYS A 185 11.28 -14.93 -6.97
N VAL A 186 10.86 -13.90 -6.26
CA VAL A 186 11.74 -13.19 -5.33
C VAL A 186 11.95 -14.15 -4.16
N ASN A 187 13.20 -14.60 -3.97
CA ASN A 187 13.60 -15.52 -2.90
C ASN A 187 13.72 -14.79 -1.55
#